data_AF-A0A832ZVS2-F1
#
_entry.id   AF-A0A832ZVS2-F1
#
_cell.length_a   1.000
_cell.length_b   1.000
_cell.length_c   1.000
_cell.angle_alpha   90.00
_cell.angle_beta   90.00
_cell.angle_gamma   90.00
#
_symmetry.space_group_name_H-M   'P 1'
#
loop_
_entity.id
_entity.type
_entity.pdbx_description
1 polymer ?
#
loop_
_entity_poly.entity_id
_entity_poly.type
_entity_poly.pdbx_seq_one_letter_code
_entity_poly.pdbx_strand_id
1 'polypeptide(L)' 'MPSHGSITKAGKVRSQTPKLEAKPRKSPIPRVRNRSNYLKRASTL' A
#
# COMPACT_ATOMS: atom_id res chain seq x y z
N MET A 1 3.77 -34.05 24.64
CA MET A 1 3.93 -32.81 23.85
C MET A 1 2.83 -31.84 24.26
N PRO A 2 3.12 -30.60 24.68
CA PRO A 2 2.06 -29.66 25.05
C PRO A 2 1.34 -29.21 23.76
N SER A 3 0.05 -29.51 23.66
CA SER A 3 -0.79 -29.21 22.48
C SER A 3 -1.23 -27.75 22.41
N HIS A 4 -1.11 -27.00 23.51
CA HIS A 4 -1.63 -25.65 23.64
C HIS A 4 -0.50 -24.66 23.97
N GLY A 5 -0.10 -23.87 22.97
CA GLY A 5 0.87 -22.79 23.12
C GLY A 5 0.25 -21.51 23.70
N SER A 6 1.10 -20.53 24.07
CA SER A 6 0.64 -19.25 24.62
C SER A 6 -0.07 -18.39 23.57
N ILE A 7 -1.36 -18.11 23.80
CA ILE A 7 -2.21 -17.27 22.93
C ILE A 7 -1.93 -15.77 23.11
N THR A 8 -1.20 -15.39 24.16
CA THR A 8 -0.99 -13.99 24.59
C THR A 8 -0.42 -13.04 23.54
N LYS A 9 0.26 -13.56 22.50
CA LYS A 9 0.87 -12.76 21.44
C LYS A 9 -0.02 -12.59 20.20
N ALA A 10 -1.20 -13.22 20.17
CA ALA A 10 -2.10 -13.15 19.03
C ALA A 10 -2.51 -11.69 18.75
N GLY A 11 -2.29 -11.23 17.52
CA GLY A 11 -2.70 -9.89 17.09
C GLY A 11 -1.91 -8.70 17.65
N LYS A 12 -0.93 -8.91 18.54
CA LYS A 12 -0.15 -7.84 19.21
C LYS A 12 0.38 -6.78 18.25
N VAL A 13 0.96 -7.20 17.12
CA VAL A 13 1.56 -6.26 16.16
C VAL A 13 0.48 -5.40 15.50
N ARG A 14 -0.67 -5.98 15.16
CA ARG A 14 -1.77 -5.26 14.50
C ARG A 14 -2.45 -4.25 15.42
N SER A 15 -2.55 -4.55 16.72
CA SER A 15 -3.11 -3.61 17.71
C SER A 15 -2.12 -2.51 18.11
N GLN A 16 -0.81 -2.77 18.05
CA GLN A 16 0.22 -1.78 18.32
C GLN A 16 0.39 -0.76 17.19
N THR A 17 0.10 -1.14 15.93
CA THR A 17 0.22 -0.22 14.80
C THR A 17 -0.91 0.82 14.81
N PRO A 18 -0.60 2.14 14.89
CA PRO A 18 -1.64 3.18 14.81
C PRO A 18 -2.30 3.16 13.43
N LYS A 19 -3.63 3.32 13.39
CA LYS A 19 -4.36 3.41 12.13
C LYS A 19 -4.13 4.78 11.51
N LEU A 20 -3.52 4.80 10.32
CA LEU A 20 -3.38 6.00 9.50
C LEU A 20 -4.44 6.03 8.41
N GLU A 21 -4.98 7.22 8.16
CA GLU A 21 -5.96 7.45 7.09
C GLU A 21 -5.31 7.37 5.70
N ALA A 22 -6.08 6.88 4.73
CA ALA A 22 -5.61 6.82 3.35
C ALA A 22 -5.64 8.22 2.71
N LYS A 23 -4.56 8.58 2.00
CA LYS A 23 -4.54 9.81 1.20
C LYS A 23 -5.49 9.66 0.00
N PRO A 24 -6.32 10.66 -0.33
CA PRO A 24 -7.15 10.61 -1.52
C PRO A 24 -6.26 10.54 -2.78
N ARG A 25 -6.54 9.61 -3.67
CA ARG A 25 -5.81 9.45 -4.94
C ARG A 25 -6.78 9.63 -6.10
N LYS A 26 -6.49 10.59 -6.99
CA LYS A 26 -7.18 10.73 -8.29
C LYS A 26 -6.20 10.34 -9.39
N SER A 27 -6.50 9.26 -10.10
CA SER A 27 -5.77 8.90 -11.32
C SER A 27 -6.50 9.45 -12.55
N PRO A 28 -5.79 10.04 -13.54
CA PRO A 28 -6.41 10.44 -14.79
C PRO A 28 -6.82 9.20 -15.60
N ILE A 29 -7.73 9.39 -16.56
CA ILE A 29 -8.17 8.33 -17.47
C ILE A 29 -6.99 7.68 -18.21
N PRO A 30 -7.08 6.40 -18.62
CA PRO A 30 -5.97 5.66 -19.22
C PRO A 30 -5.29 6.38 -20.38
N ARG A 31 -6.06 7.04 -21.26
CA ARG A 31 -5.53 7.81 -22.40
C ARG A 31 -4.56 8.92 -21.97
N VAL A 32 -4.93 9.70 -20.96
CA VAL A 32 -4.10 10.80 -20.43
C VAL A 32 -2.89 10.25 -19.70
N ARG A 33 -3.09 9.23 -18.85
CA ARG A 33 -1.99 8.55 -18.14
C ARG A 33 -0.95 7.96 -19.08
N ASN A 34 -1.39 7.32 -20.17
CA ASN A 34 -0.48 6.69 -21.12
C ASN A 34 0.30 7.74 -21.92
N ARG A 35 -0.35 8.85 -22.31
CA ARG A 35 0.34 9.98 -22.94
C ARG A 35 1.37 10.63 -22.02
N SER A 36 1.02 10.90 -20.76
CA SER A 36 1.98 11.49 -19.80
C SER A 36 3.16 10.56 -19.51
N ASN A 37 2.91 9.24 -19.42
CA ASN A 37 3.97 8.26 -19.22
C ASN A 37 4.88 8.16 -20.44
N TYR A 38 4.34 8.19 -21.66
CA TYR A 38 5.13 8.23 -22.88
C TYR A 38 6.01 9.47 -22.92
N LEU A 39 5.45 10.66 -22.71
CA LEU A 39 6.20 11.92 -22.68
C LEU A 39 7.30 11.87 -21.61
N LYS A 40 6.97 11.49 -20.37
CA LYS A 40 7.95 11.38 -19.28
C LYS A 40 9.09 10.41 -19.62
N ARG A 41 8.81 9.30 -20.31
CA ARG A 41 9.84 8.32 -20.72
C ARG A 41 10.68 8.81 -21.88
N ALA A 42 10.06 9.48 -22.86
CA ALA A 42 10.72 9.95 -24.08
C ALA A 42 11.50 11.25 -23.87
N SER A 43 11.03 12.14 -22.97
CA SER A 43 11.66 13.43 -22.69
C SER A 43 12.74 13.38 -21.61
N THR A 44 13.08 12.18 -21.12
CA THR A 44 14.18 11.97 -20.16
C THR A 44 15.34 11.29 -20.89
N LEU A 45 15.85 11.99 -21.91
CA LEU A 45 17.18 11.83 -22.52
C LEU A 45 17.91 13.16 -22.39
#